data_AF-A0A7J5X160-F1
#
_entry.id   AF-A0A7J5X160-F1
#
_cell.length_a   1.000
_cell.length_b   1.000
_cell.length_c   1.000
_cell.angle_alpha   90.00
_cell.angle_beta   90.00
_cell.angle_gamma   90.00
#
_symmetry.space_group_name_H-M   'P 1'
#
loop_
_entity.id
_entity.type
_entity.pdbx_description
1 polymer ?
#
loop_
_entity_poly.entity_id
_entity_poly.type
_entity_poly.pdbx_seq_one_letter_code
_entity_poly.pdbx_strand_id
1 'polypeptide(L)' 'MAAPRKYSVELKERATRMAVEARKDPATRPGALKRIGDQLGVHPEALRTWVKQAEIDGGV' A
#
# COMPACT_ATOMS: atom_id res chain seq x y z
N MET A 1 -4.39 16.80 -19.32
CA MET A 1 -3.10 16.18 -18.93
C MET A 1 -3.23 15.66 -17.51
N ALA A 2 -3.12 14.34 -17.29
CA ALA A 2 -3.14 13.80 -15.93
C ALA A 2 -1.90 14.30 -15.18
N ALA A 3 -2.11 14.93 -14.01
CA ALA A 3 -1.02 15.46 -13.18
C ALA A 3 0.04 14.37 -12.95
N PRO A 4 1.35 14.73 -12.92
CA PRO A 4 2.40 13.77 -12.60
C PRO A 4 2.12 13.21 -11.21
N ARG A 5 1.61 11.99 -11.15
CA ARG A 5 1.40 11.32 -9.88
C ARG A 5 2.78 11.09 -9.30
N LYS A 6 3.03 11.62 -8.10
CA LYS A 6 4.29 11.45 -7.33
C LYS A 6 4.71 9.98 -7.20
N TYR A 7 3.78 9.05 -7.41
CA TYR A 7 4.00 7.61 -7.48
C TYR A 7 3.33 7.04 -8.75
N SER A 8 4.07 6.23 -9.52
CA SER A 8 3.52 5.49 -10.66
C SER A 8 2.41 4.53 -10.22
N VAL A 9 1.47 4.25 -11.13
CA VAL A 9 0.36 3.31 -10.87
C VAL A 9 0.90 1.92 -10.51
N GLU A 10 1.90 1.44 -11.24
CA GLU A 10 2.57 0.16 -10.97
C GLU A 10 3.18 0.10 -9.57
N LEU A 11 3.80 1.20 -9.11
CA LEU A 11 4.36 1.30 -7.76
C LEU A 11 3.26 1.24 -6.71
N LYS A 12 2.16 1.98 -6.94
CA LYS A 12 1.00 1.96 -6.06
C LYS A 12 0.41 0.55 -5.96
N GLU A 13 0.17 -0.11 -7.08
CA GLU A 13 -0.41 -1.47 -7.12
C GLU A 13 0.51 -2.49 -6.43
N ARG A 14 1.81 -2.47 -6.73
CA ARG A 14 2.80 -3.33 -6.09
C ARG A 14 2.85 -3.12 -4.57
N ALA A 15 2.96 -1.86 -4.13
CA ALA A 15 3.02 -1.52 -2.71
C ALA A 15 1.74 -1.97 -1.98
N THR A 16 0.59 -1.70 -2.59
CA THR A 16 -0.72 -2.07 -2.04
C THR A 16 -0.86 -3.57 -1.90
N ARG A 17 -0.52 -4.35 -2.93
CA ARG A 17 -0.56 -5.81 -2.88
C ARG A 17 0.36 -6.36 -1.80
N MET A 18 1.61 -5.88 -1.72
CA MET A 18 2.54 -6.30 -0.67
C MET A 18 2.00 -5.99 0.74
N ALA A 19 1.36 -4.83 0.91
CA ALA A 19 0.82 -4.42 2.19
C ALA A 19 -0.44 -5.19 2.59
N VAL A 20 -1.31 -5.53 1.64
CA VAL A 20 -2.46 -6.41 1.87
C VAL A 20 -1.98 -7.79 2.30
N GLU A 21 -1.03 -8.40 1.58
CA GLU A 21 -0.49 -9.72 1.94
C GLU A 21 0.18 -9.70 3.33
N ALA A 22 1.01 -8.70 3.63
CA ALA A 22 1.67 -8.58 4.93
C ALA A 22 0.70 -8.29 6.09
N ARG A 23 -0.51 -7.79 5.81
CA ARG A 23 -1.56 -7.58 6.83
C ARG A 23 -2.42 -8.84 7.07
N LYS A 24 -2.40 -9.82 6.17
CA LYS A 24 -3.08 -11.12 6.36
C LYS A 24 -2.46 -11.93 7.50
N ASP A 25 -1.14 -11.80 7.67
CA ASP A 25 -0.44 -12.42 8.80
C ASP A 25 -0.53 -11.51 10.05
N PRO A 26 -1.15 -11.97 11.15
CA PRO A 26 -1.28 -11.19 12.37
C PRO A 26 0.06 -10.86 13.04
N ALA A 27 1.13 -11.63 12.80
CA ALA A 27 2.46 -11.38 13.33
C ALA A 27 3.18 -10.23 12.61
N THR A 28 2.94 -10.06 11.30
CA THR A 28 3.57 -8.98 10.49
C THR A 28 2.69 -7.75 10.33
N ARG A 29 1.38 -7.88 10.61
CA ARG A 29 0.40 -6.79 10.59
C ARG A 29 0.87 -5.53 11.34
N PRO A 30 1.42 -5.60 12.58
CA PRO A 30 2.01 -4.43 13.21
C PRO A 30 3.29 -4.00 12.47
N GLY A 31 3.25 -2.82 11.85
CA GLY A 31 4.41 -2.24 11.17
C GLY A 31 4.60 -2.65 9.71
N ALA A 32 3.75 -3.52 9.14
CA ALA A 32 3.77 -3.88 7.72
C ALA A 32 3.80 -2.65 6.79
N LEU A 33 2.91 -1.68 7.04
CA LEU A 33 2.81 -0.45 6.24
C LEU A 33 4.08 0.40 6.32
N LYS A 34 4.67 0.51 7.52
CA LYS A 34 5.92 1.25 7.72
C LYS A 34 7.07 0.58 6.97
N ARG A 35 7.27 -0.72 7.19
CA ARG A 35 8.32 -1.52 6.55
C ARG A 35 8.24 -1.44 5.03
N ILE A 36 7.05 -1.64 4.46
CA ILE A 36 6.85 -1.62 3.00
C ILE A 36 7.02 -0.20 2.44
N GLY A 37 6.56 0.80 3.18
CA GLY A 37 6.80 2.21 2.86
C GLY A 37 8.30 2.53 2.77
N ASP A 38 9.07 2.16 3.80
CA ASP A 38 10.53 2.32 3.84
C ASP A 38 11.22 1.54 2.70
N GLN A 39 10.78 0.31 2.40
CA GLN A 39 11.36 -0.51 1.34
C GLN A 39 11.14 0.05 -0.08
N LEU A 40 10.01 0.73 -0.31
CA LEU A 40 9.62 1.24 -1.62
C LEU A 40 9.79 2.75 -1.75
N GLY A 41 10.25 3.45 -0.71
CA GLY A 41 10.32 4.90 -0.66
C GLY A 41 8.93 5.57 -0.69
N VAL A 42 7.90 4.87 -0.22
CA VAL A 42 6.50 5.33 -0.20
C VAL A 42 6.13 5.76 1.21
N HIS A 43 5.45 6.89 1.33
CA HIS A 43 4.96 7.33 2.63
C HIS A 43 3.94 6.33 3.22
N PRO A 44 4.11 5.87 4.48
CA PRO A 44 3.25 4.82 5.06
C PRO A 44 1.77 5.23 5.16
N GLU A 45 1.47 6.51 5.37
CA GLU A 45 0.08 7.01 5.33
C GLU A 45 -0.53 6.95 3.92
N ALA A 46 0.27 7.15 2.86
CA ALA A 46 -0.22 6.99 1.49
C ALA A 46 -0.56 5.52 1.21
N LEU A 47 0.30 4.61 1.68
CA LEU A 47 0.10 3.17 1.58
C LEU A 47 -1.16 2.73 2.34
N ARG A 48 -1.43 3.29 3.52
CA ARG A 48 -2.67 3.05 4.28
C ARG A 48 -3.92 3.40 3.47
N THR A 49 -3.94 4.57 2.83
CA THR A 49 -5.08 4.99 1.99
C THR A 49 -5.26 4.06 0.79
N TRP A 50 -4.17 3.62 0.15
CA TRP A 50 -4.27 2.71 -1.00
C TRP A 50 -4.74 1.31 -0.61
N VAL A 51 -4.26 0.79 0.51
CA VAL A 51 -4.71 -0.50 1.04
C VAL A 51 -6.19 -0.44 1.40
N LYS A 52 -6.65 0.62 2.07
CA LYS A 52 -8.07 0.81 2.37
C LYS A 52 -8.91 0.85 1.09
N GLN A 53 -8.44 1.56 0.06
CA GLN A 53 -9.12 1.62 -1.23
C GLN A 53 -9.17 0.25 -1.91
N ALA A 54 -8.09 -0.53 -1.89
CA ALA A 54 -8.06 -1.88 -2.43
C ALA A 54 -8.94 -2.88 -1.67
N GLU A 55 -9.11 -2.71 -0.35
CA GLU A 55 -10.09 -3.48 0.45
C GLU A 55 -11.53 -3.16 -0.02
N ILE A 56 -11.83 -1.88 -0.27
CA ILE A 56 -13.15 -1.42 -0.78
C ILE A 56 -13.40 -1.92 -2.22
N ASP A 57 -12.44 -1.72 -3.13
CA ASP A 57 -12.54 -2.17 -4.53
C ASP A 57 -12.62 -3.70 -4.62
N GLY A 58 -12.01 -4.40 -3.66
CA GLY A 58 -12.09 -5.86 -3.51
C GLY A 58 -13.40 -6.38 -2.92
N GLY A 59 -14.33 -5.50 -2.53
CA GLY A 59 -15.67 -5.86 -2.06
C GLY A 59 -15.72 -6.53 -0.68
N VAL A 60 -14.78 -6.22 0.22
CA VAL A 60 -14.79 -6.67 1.63
C VAL A 60 -15.23 -5.54 2.57
#